data_AF-A0A8H7PSW0-F1
#
_entry.id   AF-A0A8H7PSW0-F1
#
_cell.length_a   1.000
_cell.length_b   1.000
_cell.length_c   1.000
_cell.angle_alpha   90.00
_cell.angle_beta   90.00
_cell.angle_gamma   90.00
#
_symmetry.space_group_name_H-M   'P 1'
#
loop_
_entity.id
_entity.type
_entity.pdbx_description
1 polymer ?
#
loop_
_entity_poly.entity_id
_entity_poly.type
_entity_poly.pdbx_seq_one_letter_code
_entity_poly.pdbx_strand_id
1 'polypeptide(L)'
;NLFLTFIAGPVPYPEASDNNVTYDQTYYGNGGVPPEWGIHISLRNAMIQYGPWADRQRALIQNFMFPPSHRNTEPSPILQPGQTRACAALEMYIEFVSDLTLRIPLREKSKDWKYTSGMEEMDVNASGFITRPYGWIDIKAAAGSSIKMIIPTMVSATGYSNKLDVNLVDVNIQTSVNYASLLTCKKLKVHANMETPLVWNAHRTWNFNFAVSHPEIFLLRDHVFLIQDLVKDWTADNTTDLTHCIPITYKMQLKMNNAMLYLCVNQDNIINNPNVIDDNGKHLI
;
A
#
# COMPACT_ATOMS: atom_id res chain seq x y z
N ASN A 1 16.99 11.99 3.83
CA ASN A 1 17.89 12.22 4.98
C ASN A 1 17.55 11.21 6.05
N LEU A 2 18.47 10.31 6.42
CA LEU A 2 18.25 9.35 7.50
C LEU A 2 18.55 10.07 8.83
N PHE A 3 17.53 10.36 9.64
CA PHE A 3 17.73 10.83 11.01
C PHE A 3 17.80 9.61 11.93
N LEU A 4 18.95 9.38 12.56
CA LEU A 4 19.13 8.40 13.62
C LEU A 4 18.95 9.12 14.97
N THR A 5 18.16 8.48 15.84
CA THR A 5 17.46 9.04 17.01
C THR A 5 18.33 9.80 18.03
N PHE A 6 17.70 10.80 18.66
CA PHE A 6 18.15 11.47 19.89
C PHE A 6 18.34 10.49 21.05
N ILE A 7 19.29 10.76 21.95
CA ILE A 7 19.40 10.07 23.24
C ILE A 7 18.16 10.41 24.08
N ALA A 8 17.30 9.42 24.35
CA ALA A 8 16.12 9.62 25.17
C ALA A 8 16.52 9.87 26.64
N GLY A 9 16.12 11.03 27.17
CA GLY A 9 16.30 11.36 28.60
C GLY A 9 15.39 10.54 29.52
N PRO A 10 15.55 10.65 30.85
CA PRO A 10 14.69 9.99 31.81
C PRO A 10 13.27 10.60 31.83
N VAL A 11 12.29 9.81 32.24
CA VAL A 11 10.93 10.28 32.52
C VAL A 11 10.99 11.30 33.66
N PRO A 12 10.42 12.51 33.49
CA PRO A 12 10.47 13.55 34.51
C PRO A 12 9.73 13.12 35.79
N TYR A 13 10.22 13.57 36.94
CA TYR A 13 9.49 13.49 38.20
C TYR A 13 8.35 14.52 38.20
N PRO A 14 7.22 14.23 38.86
CA PRO A 14 6.10 15.14 38.89
C PRO A 14 6.48 16.36 39.74
N GLU A 15 6.32 17.58 39.22
CA GLU A 15 6.54 18.79 40.00
C GLU A 15 5.43 18.92 41.07
N ALA A 16 5.83 19.24 42.30
CA ALA A 16 4.97 19.22 43.49
C ALA A 16 3.79 20.23 43.47
N SER A 17 3.67 21.07 42.44
CA SER A 17 2.61 22.06 42.29
C SER A 17 1.41 21.60 41.46
N ASP A 18 1.45 20.43 40.82
CA ASP A 18 0.42 19.98 39.88
C ASP A 18 -0.31 18.73 40.41
N ASN A 19 -1.01 18.90 41.54
CA ASN A 19 -1.77 17.85 42.23
C ASN A 19 -2.94 17.24 41.41
N ASN A 20 -3.14 17.66 40.16
CA ASN A 20 -4.18 17.19 39.25
C ASN A 20 -3.64 16.57 37.95
N VAL A 21 -2.33 16.42 37.77
CA VAL A 21 -1.81 15.67 36.62
C VAL A 21 -1.85 14.18 36.96
N THR A 22 -3.00 13.54 36.72
CA THR A 22 -3.01 12.10 36.45
C THR A 22 -1.92 11.84 35.43
N TYR A 23 -0.89 11.05 35.78
CA TYR A 23 0.14 10.60 34.84
C TYR A 23 -0.57 10.11 33.61
N ASP A 24 -0.52 10.92 32.55
CA ASP A 24 -1.42 10.73 31.44
C ASP A 24 -0.97 9.45 30.74
N GLN A 25 -1.75 8.39 30.90
CA GLN A 25 -1.47 7.08 30.32
C GLN A 25 -1.46 7.15 28.78
N THR A 26 -1.92 8.27 28.22
CA THR A 26 -1.90 8.62 26.80
C THR A 26 -0.55 8.43 26.13
N TYR A 27 0.57 8.46 26.89
CA TYR A 27 1.93 8.30 26.34
C TYR A 27 2.75 7.18 26.99
N TYR A 28 2.10 6.12 27.49
CA TYR A 28 2.79 4.97 28.10
C TYR A 28 3.69 5.36 29.28
N GLY A 29 3.34 6.42 30.01
CA GLY A 29 4.13 6.90 31.15
C GLY A 29 5.37 7.72 30.79
N ASN A 30 5.52 8.18 29.54
CA ASN A 30 6.66 9.02 29.12
C ASN A 30 6.76 10.41 29.81
N GLY A 31 5.79 10.78 30.66
CA GLY A 31 5.74 12.07 31.35
C GLY A 31 5.56 13.27 30.42
N GLY A 32 5.14 13.04 29.17
CA GLY A 32 5.01 14.03 28.11
C GLY A 32 5.12 13.37 26.72
N VAL A 33 5.23 14.19 25.67
CA VAL A 33 5.32 13.73 24.27
C VAL A 33 6.50 12.77 24.08
N PRO A 34 6.29 11.49 23.70
CA PRO A 34 7.35 10.50 23.56
C PRO A 34 8.49 10.94 22.63
N PRO A 35 9.71 10.43 22.82
CA PRO A 35 10.78 10.64 21.85
C PRO A 35 10.37 10.21 20.44
N GLU A 36 10.74 11.01 19.44
CA GLU A 36 10.48 10.71 18.03
C GLU A 36 11.42 9.64 17.51
N TRP A 37 10.88 8.64 16.81
CA TRP A 37 11.65 7.69 16.04
C TRP A 37 11.04 7.54 14.65
N GLY A 38 11.84 7.75 13.61
CA GLY A 38 11.31 7.76 12.27
C GLY A 38 12.35 7.75 11.17
N ILE A 39 11.86 7.53 9.95
CA ILE A 39 12.64 7.50 8.72
C ILE A 39 11.96 8.44 7.73
N HIS A 40 12.70 9.43 7.22
CA HIS A 40 12.22 10.32 6.17
C HIS A 40 12.98 10.10 4.86
N ILE A 41 12.27 9.62 3.84
CA ILE A 41 12.81 9.29 2.53
C ILE A 41 12.25 10.29 1.50
N SER A 42 13.14 11.05 0.88
CA SER A 42 12.79 11.95 -0.22
C SER A 42 13.22 11.32 -1.54
N LEU A 43 12.26 11.08 -2.43
CA LEU A 43 12.48 10.45 -3.72
C LEU A 43 12.24 11.45 -4.86
N ARG A 44 13.10 11.40 -5.88
CA ARG A 44 13.01 12.22 -7.09
C ARG A 44 13.07 11.29 -8.31
N ASN A 45 12.12 11.46 -9.23
CA ASN A 45 11.98 10.70 -10.48
C ASN A 45 11.99 9.19 -10.22
N ALA A 46 11.24 8.77 -9.21
CA ALA A 46 11.30 7.40 -8.73
C ALA A 46 10.49 6.48 -9.65
N MET A 47 11.11 5.35 -10.01
CA MET A 47 10.43 4.19 -10.55
C MET A 47 10.50 3.07 -9.51
N ILE A 48 9.36 2.71 -8.93
CA ILE A 48 9.24 1.63 -7.96
C ILE A 48 8.61 0.43 -8.67
N GLN A 49 9.22 -0.74 -8.53
CA GLN A 49 8.67 -1.98 -9.05
C GLN A 49 8.33 -2.90 -7.88
N TYR A 50 7.04 -3.11 -7.65
CA TYR A 50 6.57 -3.95 -6.56
C TYR A 50 5.31 -4.70 -6.97
N GLY A 51 5.41 -6.01 -7.04
CA GLY A 51 4.32 -6.91 -7.44
C GLY A 51 4.35 -8.22 -6.64
N PRO A 52 3.50 -9.21 -7.02
CA PRO A 52 3.36 -10.47 -6.29
C PRO A 52 4.68 -11.19 -6.01
N TRP A 53 5.59 -11.25 -6.99
CA TRP A 53 6.89 -11.89 -6.81
C TRP A 53 7.75 -11.15 -5.77
N ALA A 54 7.82 -9.81 -5.84
CA ALA A 54 8.60 -9.02 -4.91
C ALA A 54 8.04 -9.14 -3.49
N ASP A 55 6.71 -9.19 -3.33
CA ASP A 55 6.07 -9.41 -2.04
C ASP A 55 6.39 -10.79 -1.44
N ARG A 56 6.39 -11.85 -2.26
CA ARG A 56 6.84 -13.18 -1.84
C ARG A 56 8.29 -13.18 -1.38
N GLN A 57 9.20 -12.57 -2.13
CA GLN A 57 10.61 -12.48 -1.74
C GLN A 57 10.80 -11.68 -0.45
N ARG A 58 10.10 -10.53 -0.34
CA ARG A 58 10.09 -9.74 0.89
C ARG A 58 9.61 -10.57 2.09
N ALA A 59 8.54 -11.35 1.93
CA ALA A 59 8.04 -12.22 3.00
C ALA A 59 9.07 -13.28 3.42
N LEU A 60 9.77 -13.90 2.48
CA LEU A 60 10.84 -14.86 2.77
C LEU A 60 11.99 -14.22 3.55
N ILE A 61 12.48 -13.06 3.10
CA ILE A 61 13.56 -12.32 3.77
C ILE A 61 13.12 -11.90 5.17
N GLN A 62 11.90 -11.38 5.31
CA GLN A 62 11.37 -10.98 6.60
C GLN A 62 11.22 -12.16 7.55
N ASN A 63 10.69 -13.31 7.09
CA ASN A 63 10.55 -14.49 7.93
C ASN A 63 11.90 -15.07 8.35
N PHE A 64 12.93 -14.97 7.49
CA PHE A 64 14.28 -15.40 7.82
C PHE A 64 14.95 -14.49 8.86
N MET A 65 14.88 -13.17 8.66
CA MET A 65 15.53 -12.18 9.54
C MET A 65 14.75 -11.93 10.83
N PHE A 66 13.43 -11.98 10.77
CA PHE A 66 12.49 -11.66 11.84
C PHE A 66 11.36 -12.70 11.89
N PRO A 67 11.67 -13.94 12.30
CA PRO A 67 10.67 -15.00 12.33
C PRO A 67 9.51 -14.65 13.28
N PRO A 68 8.26 -14.96 12.91
CA PRO A 68 7.11 -14.74 13.78
C PRO A 68 7.25 -15.56 15.07
N SER A 69 6.99 -14.91 16.22
CA SER A 69 7.15 -15.53 17.53
C SER A 69 6.04 -16.53 17.88
N HIS A 70 4.89 -16.47 17.19
CA HIS A 70 3.68 -17.26 17.46
C HIS A 70 3.27 -17.28 18.94
N ARG A 71 3.49 -16.17 19.64
CA ARG A 71 3.19 -15.99 21.06
C ARG A 71 2.32 -14.76 21.26
N ASN A 72 1.42 -14.86 22.24
CA ASN A 72 0.65 -13.71 22.68
C ASN A 72 1.61 -12.60 23.12
N THR A 73 1.24 -11.37 22.80
CA THR A 73 1.96 -10.18 23.21
C THR A 73 1.34 -9.65 24.50
N GLU A 74 2.17 -9.18 25.42
CA GLU A 74 1.71 -8.51 26.63
C GLU A 74 1.70 -6.99 26.42
N PRO A 75 0.78 -6.26 27.06
CA PRO A 75 0.79 -4.80 27.03
C PRO A 75 2.12 -4.25 27.54
N SER A 76 2.62 -3.19 26.92
CA SER A 76 3.86 -2.55 27.36
C SER A 76 3.68 -1.96 28.76
N PRO A 77 4.67 -2.10 29.66
CA PRO A 77 4.59 -1.54 30.99
C PRO A 77 4.55 -0.01 30.93
N ILE A 78 3.80 0.60 31.86
CA ILE A 78 3.75 2.05 31.99
C ILE A 78 5.07 2.52 32.63
N LEU A 79 5.78 3.40 31.94
CA LEU A 79 7.05 3.95 32.41
C LEU A 79 6.87 4.76 33.69
N GLN A 80 7.84 4.62 34.59
CA GLN A 80 7.89 5.31 35.88
C GLN A 80 8.94 6.44 35.85
N PRO A 81 8.79 7.48 36.68
CA PRO A 81 9.79 8.53 36.82
C PRO A 81 11.20 7.99 37.06
N GLY A 82 12.18 8.56 36.36
CA GLY A 82 13.58 8.11 36.38
C GLY A 82 13.91 6.97 35.41
N GLN A 83 12.92 6.27 34.84
CA GLN A 83 13.18 5.30 33.77
C GLN A 83 13.49 6.02 32.45
N THR A 84 14.23 5.37 31.54
CA THR A 84 14.50 5.90 30.21
C THR A 84 13.20 6.01 29.41
N ARG A 85 12.94 7.18 28.85
CA ARG A 85 11.79 7.39 27.95
C ARG A 85 11.90 6.49 26.74
N ALA A 86 10.76 6.06 26.21
CA ALA A 86 10.73 5.11 25.12
C ALA A 86 9.90 5.66 23.95
N CYS A 87 10.42 5.45 22.73
CA CYS A 87 9.74 5.82 21.50
C CYS A 87 8.45 5.01 21.39
N ALA A 88 7.32 5.68 21.15
CA ALA A 88 6.00 5.04 21.14
C ALA A 88 5.64 4.43 19.76
N ALA A 89 6.23 4.96 18.69
CA ALA A 89 6.05 4.44 17.34
C ALA A 89 7.26 4.76 16.46
N LEU A 90 7.44 3.96 15.42
CA LEU A 90 8.28 4.26 14.27
C LEU A 90 7.42 4.97 13.21
N GLU A 91 7.77 6.20 12.86
CA GLU A 91 7.15 6.94 11.76
C GLU A 91 8.00 6.86 10.49
N MET A 92 7.51 6.19 9.47
CA MET A 92 8.11 6.21 8.14
C MET A 92 7.34 7.20 7.26
N TYR A 93 8.04 8.19 6.72
CA TYR A 93 7.50 9.14 5.77
C TYR A 93 8.30 9.10 4.46
N ILE A 94 7.60 8.92 3.35
CA ILE A 94 8.17 8.92 2.00
C ILE A 94 7.50 10.07 1.25
N GLU A 95 8.31 11.03 0.82
CA GLU A 95 7.88 12.15 -0.01
C GLU A 95 8.38 11.99 -1.45
N PHE A 96 7.52 12.28 -2.42
CA PHE A 96 7.85 12.29 -3.83
C PHE A 96 7.99 13.73 -4.31
N VAL A 97 9.24 14.19 -4.42
CA VAL A 97 9.62 15.55 -4.80
C VAL A 97 9.33 15.83 -6.28
N SER A 98 9.31 14.77 -7.10
CA SER A 98 8.89 14.81 -8.50
C SER A 98 8.10 13.55 -8.84
N ASP A 99 7.76 13.40 -10.11
CA ASP A 99 6.90 12.32 -10.59
C ASP A 99 7.38 10.93 -10.17
N LEU A 100 6.41 10.09 -9.80
CA LEU A 100 6.57 8.72 -9.39
C LEU A 100 5.88 7.81 -10.42
N THR A 101 6.53 6.70 -10.74
CA THR A 101 5.88 5.55 -11.38
C THR A 101 6.01 4.32 -10.49
N LEU A 102 4.89 3.81 -9.97
CA LEU A 102 4.82 2.49 -9.33
C LEU A 102 4.34 1.48 -10.37
N ARG A 103 5.20 0.55 -10.76
CA ARG A 103 4.86 -0.58 -11.62
C ARG A 103 4.56 -1.82 -10.79
N ILE A 104 3.41 -2.41 -11.03
CA ILE A 104 2.99 -3.70 -10.47
C ILE A 104 3.10 -4.74 -11.59
N PRO A 105 4.20 -5.50 -11.67
CA PRO A 105 4.34 -6.59 -12.63
C PRO A 105 3.58 -7.82 -12.17
N LEU A 106 2.97 -8.55 -13.11
CA LEU A 106 2.26 -9.81 -12.87
C LEU A 106 3.04 -10.98 -13.48
N ARG A 107 2.89 -12.17 -12.90
CA ARG A 107 3.40 -13.44 -13.48
C ARG A 107 2.71 -13.79 -14.79
N GLU A 108 1.44 -13.42 -14.93
CA GLU A 108 0.65 -13.74 -16.11
C GLU A 108 1.08 -12.92 -17.34
N LYS A 109 1.01 -13.55 -18.51
CA LYS A 109 1.37 -12.95 -19.79
C LYS A 109 0.34 -11.87 -20.17
N SER A 110 0.82 -10.72 -20.64
CA SER A 110 -0.02 -9.66 -21.20
C SER A 110 -0.87 -10.20 -22.36
N LYS A 111 -2.10 -9.70 -22.46
CA LYS A 111 -3.07 -10.09 -23.49
C LYS A 111 -2.83 -9.37 -24.84
N ASP A 112 -1.88 -8.42 -24.89
CA ASP A 112 -1.59 -7.51 -26.01
C ASP A 112 -0.59 -8.01 -27.06
N TRP A 113 -0.74 -9.25 -27.51
CA TRP A 113 0.08 -9.73 -28.63
C TRP A 113 -0.25 -9.05 -29.98
N LYS A 114 -1.42 -8.41 -30.10
CA LYS A 114 -1.88 -7.77 -31.35
C LYS A 114 -1.45 -6.31 -31.52
N TYR A 115 -1.11 -5.60 -30.44
CA TYR A 115 -0.72 -4.18 -30.47
C TYR A 115 0.79 -3.95 -30.28
N THR A 116 1.56 -5.02 -30.02
CA THR A 116 3.04 -4.98 -30.00
C THR A 116 3.61 -5.04 -31.42
N SER A 117 3.02 -4.30 -32.37
CA SER A 117 3.61 -4.09 -33.69
C SER A 117 4.70 -3.02 -33.58
N GLY A 118 5.91 -3.43 -33.21
CA GLY A 118 7.09 -2.55 -33.21
C GLY A 118 8.21 -2.86 -32.21
N MET A 119 8.07 -3.87 -31.34
CA MET A 119 9.21 -4.34 -30.52
C MET A 119 9.87 -5.54 -31.19
N GLU A 120 10.98 -5.28 -31.89
CA GLU A 120 11.85 -6.28 -32.55
C GLU A 120 12.59 -7.21 -31.57
N GLU A 121 12.49 -6.99 -30.27
CA GLU A 121 13.11 -7.85 -29.25
C GLU A 121 12.03 -8.61 -28.47
N MET A 122 11.43 -9.61 -29.13
CA MET A 122 10.71 -10.66 -28.43
C MET A 122 11.73 -11.66 -27.88
N ASP A 123 11.72 -11.90 -26.56
CA ASP A 123 12.55 -12.94 -25.95
C ASP A 123 12.15 -14.31 -26.52
N VAL A 124 12.96 -14.80 -27.46
CA VAL A 124 12.84 -16.14 -28.00
C VAL A 124 13.48 -17.05 -26.97
N ASN A 125 12.67 -17.83 -26.24
CA ASN A 125 13.23 -18.87 -25.39
C ASN A 125 14.02 -19.87 -26.26
N ALA A 126 14.96 -20.63 -25.66
CA ALA A 126 15.87 -21.54 -26.38
C ALA A 126 15.19 -22.60 -27.29
N SER A 127 13.86 -22.67 -27.24
CA SER A 127 12.99 -23.55 -28.02
C SER A 127 12.30 -22.87 -29.23
N GLY A 128 12.59 -21.59 -29.51
CA GLY A 128 12.07 -20.90 -30.70
C GLY A 128 10.66 -20.30 -30.56
N PHE A 129 10.09 -20.23 -29.35
CA PHE A 129 8.75 -19.68 -29.14
C PHE A 129 8.78 -18.24 -28.63
N ILE A 130 7.96 -17.38 -29.24
CA ILE A 130 7.74 -16.00 -28.78
C ILE A 130 7.19 -16.03 -27.35
N THR A 131 7.96 -15.52 -26.39
CA THR A 131 7.45 -15.31 -25.03
C THR A 131 6.66 -14.00 -24.98
N ARG A 132 5.38 -14.09 -24.58
CA ARG A 132 4.53 -12.91 -24.43
C ARG A 132 5.09 -12.02 -23.30
N PRO A 133 5.11 -10.69 -23.46
CA PRO A 133 5.51 -9.78 -22.39
C PRO A 133 4.61 -9.97 -21.17
N TYR A 134 5.13 -9.71 -19.97
CA TYR A 134 4.38 -9.85 -18.73
C TYR A 134 3.29 -8.78 -18.62
N GLY A 135 2.21 -9.09 -17.92
CA GLY A 135 1.17 -8.11 -17.59
C GLY A 135 1.67 -7.12 -16.55
N TRP A 136 1.27 -5.85 -16.64
CA TRP A 136 1.63 -4.85 -15.64
C TRP A 136 0.54 -3.78 -15.46
N ILE A 137 0.55 -3.17 -14.28
CA ILE A 137 -0.25 -1.98 -13.96
C ILE A 137 0.71 -0.90 -13.48
N ASP A 138 0.76 0.23 -14.17
CA ASP A 138 1.54 1.39 -13.78
C ASP A 138 0.62 2.41 -13.10
N ILE A 139 0.98 2.81 -11.90
CA ILE A 139 0.36 3.90 -11.17
C ILE A 139 1.35 5.07 -11.20
N LYS A 140 1.05 6.07 -12.00
CA LYS A 140 1.81 7.31 -12.08
C LYS A 140 1.18 8.35 -11.17
N ALA A 141 2.00 9.11 -10.46
CA ALA A 141 1.56 10.20 -9.60
C ALA A 141 2.55 11.37 -9.71
N ALA A 142 2.02 12.58 -9.64
CA ALA A 142 2.81 13.80 -9.73
C ALA A 142 3.54 14.13 -8.41
N ALA A 143 4.43 15.12 -8.49
CA ALA A 143 5.06 15.75 -7.35
C ALA A 143 4.05 16.15 -6.25
N GLY A 144 4.48 16.08 -4.99
CA GLY A 144 3.62 16.35 -3.82
C GLY A 144 2.83 15.14 -3.34
N SER A 145 3.03 13.98 -3.98
CA SER A 145 2.57 12.70 -3.46
C SER A 145 3.39 12.27 -2.23
N SER A 146 2.78 11.50 -1.32
CA SER A 146 3.45 11.02 -0.11
C SER A 146 2.84 9.73 0.43
N ILE A 147 3.65 8.98 1.19
CA ILE A 147 3.24 7.81 1.95
C ILE A 147 3.73 7.99 3.39
N LYS A 148 2.81 7.91 4.35
CA LYS A 148 3.12 7.86 5.78
C LYS A 148 2.71 6.50 6.33
N MET A 149 3.62 5.84 7.04
CA MET A 149 3.34 4.61 7.77
C MET A 149 3.75 4.80 9.23
N ILE A 150 2.87 4.44 10.15
CA ILE A 150 3.12 4.49 11.59
C ILE A 150 3.05 3.07 12.13
N ILE A 151 4.16 2.61 12.68
CA ILE A 151 4.29 1.27 13.27
C ILE A 151 4.48 1.47 14.77
N PRO A 152 3.47 1.17 15.61
CA PRO A 152 3.61 1.27 17.05
C PRO A 152 4.71 0.32 17.55
N THR A 153 5.56 0.83 18.44
CA THR A 153 6.56 0.04 19.16
C THR A 153 6.07 -0.34 20.55
N MET A 154 5.11 0.43 21.08
CA MET A 154 4.41 0.15 22.32
C MET A 154 3.07 -0.51 22.06
N VAL A 155 2.71 -1.44 22.94
CA VAL A 155 1.50 -2.25 22.84
C VAL A 155 0.52 -1.82 23.91
N SER A 156 -0.71 -1.49 23.51
CA SER A 156 -1.78 -1.12 24.45
C SER A 156 -2.47 -2.35 25.03
N ALA A 157 -3.34 -2.15 26.03
CA ALA A 157 -4.14 -3.22 26.62
C ALA A 157 -5.08 -3.93 25.61
N THR A 158 -5.40 -3.29 24.48
CA THR A 158 -6.24 -3.87 23.42
C THR A 158 -5.45 -4.35 22.21
N GLY A 159 -4.12 -4.20 22.21
CA GLY A 159 -3.23 -4.52 21.09
C GLY A 159 -2.55 -3.29 20.50
N TYR A 160 -2.25 -3.33 19.21
CA TYR A 160 -1.62 -2.23 18.48
C TYR A 160 -2.20 -2.13 17.07
N SER A 161 -2.05 -0.98 16.42
CA SER A 161 -2.60 -0.74 15.08
C SER A 161 -1.59 -0.02 14.21
N ASN A 162 -1.16 -0.70 13.14
CA ASN A 162 -0.33 -0.07 12.12
C ASN A 162 -1.22 0.83 11.26
N LYS A 163 -0.78 2.06 11.03
CA LYS A 163 -1.51 3.03 10.21
C LYS A 163 -0.76 3.31 8.92
N LEU A 164 -1.47 3.37 7.82
CA LEU A 164 -0.94 3.73 6.51
C LEU A 164 -1.80 4.84 5.90
N ASP A 165 -1.15 5.96 5.59
CA ASP A 165 -1.74 7.09 4.89
C ASP A 165 -1.00 7.30 3.57
N VAL A 166 -1.67 7.06 2.46
CA VAL A 166 -1.16 7.33 1.11
C VAL A 166 -1.91 8.52 0.55
N ASN A 167 -1.18 9.52 0.06
CA ASN A 167 -1.75 10.67 -0.65
C ASN A 167 -1.05 10.78 -2.00
N LEU A 168 -1.76 10.46 -3.09
CA LEU A 168 -1.26 10.64 -4.45
C LEU A 168 -1.96 11.81 -5.15
N VAL A 169 -1.20 12.58 -5.90
CA VAL A 169 -1.62 13.76 -6.66
C VAL A 169 -1.56 13.46 -8.15
N ASP A 170 -2.56 13.92 -8.92
CA ASP A 170 -2.67 13.75 -10.38
C ASP A 170 -2.29 12.33 -10.82
N VAL A 171 -3.12 11.37 -10.42
CA VAL A 171 -2.88 9.94 -10.64
C VAL A 171 -3.31 9.54 -12.04
N ASN A 172 -2.45 8.80 -12.73
CA ASN A 172 -2.76 8.13 -13.98
C ASN A 172 -2.41 6.63 -13.85
N ILE A 173 -3.41 5.77 -13.96
CA ILE A 173 -3.25 4.33 -13.97
C ILE A 173 -3.27 3.86 -15.41
N GLN A 174 -2.18 3.24 -15.86
CA GLN A 174 -2.07 2.60 -17.16
C GLN A 174 -1.91 1.09 -16.97
N THR A 175 -2.35 0.33 -17.97
CA THR A 175 -2.19 -1.12 -17.93
C THR A 175 -1.56 -1.63 -19.22
N SER A 176 -0.98 -2.82 -19.14
CA SER A 176 -0.43 -3.53 -20.29
C SER A 176 -1.47 -4.07 -21.28
N VAL A 177 -2.77 -3.78 -21.08
CA VAL A 177 -3.89 -4.27 -21.89
C VAL A 177 -4.14 -3.43 -23.14
N ASN A 178 -3.72 -2.17 -23.13
CA ASN A 178 -3.84 -1.28 -24.29
C ASN A 178 -2.88 -0.08 -24.21
N TYR A 179 -2.02 -0.02 -23.18
CA TYR A 179 -1.11 1.09 -22.89
C TYR A 179 -1.81 2.45 -22.69
N ALA A 180 -3.15 2.46 -22.65
CA ALA A 180 -3.98 3.62 -22.40
C ALA A 180 -4.27 3.77 -20.91
N SER A 181 -4.72 4.97 -20.53
CA SER A 181 -5.10 5.25 -19.15
C SER A 181 -6.41 4.57 -18.81
N LEU A 182 -6.37 3.60 -17.89
CA LEU A 182 -7.54 2.95 -17.29
C LEU A 182 -8.27 3.90 -16.35
N LEU A 183 -7.51 4.67 -15.55
CA LEU A 183 -8.07 5.60 -14.58
C LEU A 183 -7.19 6.85 -14.52
N THR A 184 -7.81 8.02 -14.59
CA THR A 184 -7.17 9.29 -14.23
C THR A 184 -7.93 9.90 -13.05
N CYS A 185 -7.24 10.53 -12.12
CA CYS A 185 -7.91 11.30 -11.07
C CYS A 185 -7.00 12.39 -10.49
N LYS A 186 -7.59 13.46 -9.95
CA LYS A 186 -6.83 14.57 -9.36
C LYS A 186 -6.19 14.21 -8.03
N LYS A 187 -6.84 13.34 -7.25
CA LYS A 187 -6.36 12.96 -5.93
C LYS A 187 -6.85 11.56 -5.57
N LEU A 188 -5.93 10.73 -5.12
CA LEU A 188 -6.20 9.44 -4.49
C LEU A 188 -5.65 9.46 -3.07
N LYS A 189 -6.53 9.23 -2.09
CA LYS A 189 -6.14 9.01 -0.71
C LYS A 189 -6.46 7.59 -0.29
N VAL A 190 -5.53 6.96 0.41
CA VAL A 190 -5.75 5.67 1.08
C VAL A 190 -5.44 5.85 2.55
N HIS A 191 -6.38 5.48 3.41
CA HIS A 191 -6.18 5.39 4.85
C HIS A 191 -6.44 3.94 5.27
N ALA A 192 -5.43 3.28 5.82
CA ALA A 192 -5.55 1.93 6.33
C ALA A 192 -5.21 1.85 7.82
N ASN A 193 -6.08 1.19 8.58
CA ASN A 193 -5.87 0.82 9.97
C ASN A 193 -5.81 -0.70 10.07
N MET A 194 -4.64 -1.21 10.42
CA MET A 194 -4.34 -2.65 10.49
C MET A 194 -4.16 -3.05 11.96
N GLU A 195 -5.29 -3.23 12.64
CA GLU A 195 -5.33 -3.61 14.04
C GLU A 195 -4.81 -5.04 14.24
N THR A 196 -4.04 -5.22 15.31
CA THR A 196 -3.49 -6.50 15.74
C THR A 196 -3.74 -6.67 17.24
N PRO A 197 -4.57 -7.66 17.64
CA PRO A 197 -4.84 -7.95 19.04
C PRO A 197 -3.62 -8.58 19.73
N LEU A 198 -3.66 -8.62 21.06
CA LEU A 198 -2.62 -9.26 21.89
C LEU A 198 -2.47 -10.76 21.63
N VAL A 199 -3.60 -11.44 21.37
CA VAL A 199 -3.61 -12.87 21.05
C VAL A 199 -3.15 -13.05 19.61
N TRP A 200 -2.05 -13.79 19.42
CA TRP A 200 -1.32 -13.77 18.16
C TRP A 200 -2.12 -14.27 16.95
N ASN A 201 -2.96 -15.29 17.16
CA ASN A 201 -3.83 -15.92 16.16
C ASN A 201 -5.29 -15.46 16.25
N ALA A 202 -5.61 -14.45 17.07
CA ALA A 202 -6.96 -13.93 17.12
C ALA A 202 -7.35 -13.25 15.80
N HIS A 203 -8.66 -13.23 15.54
CA HIS A 203 -9.23 -12.58 14.39
C HIS A 203 -8.86 -11.10 14.33
N ARG A 204 -8.47 -10.64 13.13
CA ARG A 204 -8.08 -9.25 12.88
C ARG A 204 -9.07 -8.60 11.94
N THR A 205 -9.38 -7.34 12.17
CA THR A 205 -10.16 -6.52 11.23
C THR A 205 -9.28 -5.39 10.72
N TRP A 206 -9.01 -5.37 9.42
CA TRP A 206 -8.26 -4.31 8.79
C TRP A 206 -9.19 -3.44 7.96
N ASN A 207 -9.15 -2.14 8.22
CA ASN A 207 -10.02 -1.16 7.55
C ASN A 207 -9.19 -0.41 6.51
N PHE A 208 -9.66 -0.35 5.27
CA PHE A 208 -9.06 0.35 4.15
C PHE A 208 -10.09 1.32 3.57
N ASN A 209 -9.80 2.62 3.65
CA ASN A 209 -10.65 3.68 3.13
C ASN A 209 -9.95 4.34 1.94
N PHE A 210 -10.59 4.27 0.78
CA PHE A 210 -10.13 4.87 -0.46
C PHE A 210 -11.00 6.09 -0.78
N ALA A 211 -10.38 7.24 -1.00
CA ALA A 211 -11.07 8.45 -1.42
C ALA A 211 -10.47 8.98 -2.72
N VAL A 212 -11.28 9.02 -3.78
CA VAL A 212 -10.87 9.39 -5.14
C VAL A 212 -11.63 10.63 -5.59
N SER A 213 -10.92 11.63 -6.11
CA SER A 213 -11.50 12.90 -6.54
C SER A 213 -11.41 13.07 -8.06
N HIS A 214 -12.55 13.31 -8.70
CA HIS A 214 -12.72 13.44 -10.15
C HIS A 214 -12.12 12.25 -10.92
N PRO A 215 -12.52 10.98 -10.63
CA PRO A 215 -12.02 9.86 -11.39
C PRO A 215 -12.69 9.79 -12.76
N GLU A 216 -11.89 9.67 -13.81
CA GLU A 216 -12.32 9.27 -15.16
C GLU A 216 -11.81 7.85 -15.40
N ILE A 217 -12.72 6.91 -15.63
CA ILE A 217 -12.42 5.48 -15.71
C ILE A 217 -12.80 4.96 -17.09
N PHE A 218 -11.83 4.43 -17.83
CA PHE A 218 -12.03 3.78 -19.13
C PHE A 218 -11.93 2.26 -18.97
N LEU A 219 -13.06 1.63 -18.67
CA LEU A 219 -13.09 0.21 -18.32
C LEU A 219 -13.37 -0.64 -19.56
N LEU A 220 -12.47 -1.61 -19.79
CA LEU A 220 -12.62 -2.68 -20.76
C LEU A 220 -12.77 -4.00 -20.04
N ARG A 221 -13.39 -4.99 -20.69
CA ARG A 221 -13.47 -6.36 -20.15
C ARG A 221 -12.10 -6.94 -19.83
N ASP A 222 -11.09 -6.65 -20.65
CA ASP A 222 -9.74 -7.19 -20.45
C ASP A 222 -9.04 -6.60 -19.21
N HIS A 223 -9.38 -5.37 -18.81
CA HIS A 223 -8.94 -4.82 -17.53
C HIS A 223 -9.49 -5.62 -16.34
N VAL A 224 -10.74 -6.10 -16.42
CA VAL A 224 -11.33 -6.95 -15.37
C VAL A 224 -10.55 -8.24 -15.22
N PHE A 225 -10.19 -8.88 -16.34
CA PHE A 225 -9.37 -10.07 -16.28
C PHE A 225 -7.97 -9.79 -15.72
N LEU A 226 -7.32 -8.71 -16.14
CA LEU A 226 -6.01 -8.33 -15.60
C LEU A 226 -6.04 -8.18 -14.07
N ILE A 227 -7.09 -7.57 -13.52
CA ILE A 227 -7.26 -7.41 -12.07
C ILE A 227 -7.49 -8.78 -11.40
N GLN A 228 -8.30 -9.66 -12.00
CA GLN A 228 -8.49 -11.02 -11.47
C GLN A 228 -7.18 -11.80 -11.45
N ASP A 229 -6.40 -11.69 -12.51
CA ASP A 229 -5.12 -12.36 -12.69
C ASP A 229 -4.08 -11.80 -11.69
N LEU A 230 -4.10 -10.50 -11.40
CA LEU A 230 -3.31 -9.89 -10.31
C LEU A 230 -3.66 -10.50 -8.94
N VAL A 231 -4.95 -10.59 -8.63
CA VAL A 231 -5.41 -11.12 -7.34
C VAL A 231 -5.03 -12.59 -7.19
N LYS A 232 -5.17 -13.38 -8.25
CA LYS A 232 -4.73 -14.79 -8.26
C LYS A 232 -3.23 -14.91 -8.02
N ASP A 233 -2.41 -14.08 -8.67
CA ASP A 233 -0.96 -14.14 -8.49
C ASP A 233 -0.55 -13.71 -7.07
N TRP A 234 -1.17 -12.66 -6.51
CA TRP A 234 -0.89 -12.23 -5.12
C TRP A 234 -1.30 -13.26 -4.07
N THR A 235 -2.31 -14.08 -4.38
CA THR A 235 -2.81 -15.12 -3.48
C THR A 235 -2.22 -16.50 -3.77
N ALA A 236 -1.43 -16.65 -4.84
CA ALA A 236 -0.75 -17.89 -5.18
C ALA A 236 0.33 -18.24 -4.15
N ASP A 237 0.47 -19.54 -3.89
CA ASP A 237 1.51 -20.16 -3.05
C ASP A 237 1.32 -20.05 -1.52
N ASN A 238 0.15 -19.63 -1.03
CA ASN A 238 -0.17 -19.74 0.40
C ASN A 238 -0.67 -21.14 0.75
N THR A 239 0.21 -22.15 0.80
CA THR A 239 -0.10 -23.38 1.57
C THR A 239 -0.06 -23.03 3.05
N THR A 240 -1.12 -22.40 3.55
CA THR A 240 -1.23 -22.05 4.97
C THR A 240 -1.33 -23.32 5.79
N ASP A 241 -0.30 -23.56 6.60
CA ASP A 241 -0.39 -24.44 7.74
C ASP A 241 -1.53 -23.96 8.65
N LEU A 242 -2.54 -24.81 8.84
CA LEU A 242 -3.73 -24.49 9.63
C LEU A 242 -3.36 -24.07 11.07
N THR A 243 -2.23 -24.57 11.59
CA THR A 243 -1.78 -24.25 12.95
C THR A 243 -1.26 -22.81 13.08
N HIS A 244 -0.86 -22.19 11.97
CA HIS A 244 -0.35 -20.81 11.90
C HIS A 244 -1.32 -19.85 11.21
N CYS A 245 -2.56 -20.28 10.97
CA CYS A 245 -3.57 -19.47 10.33
C CYS A 245 -4.04 -18.33 11.26
N ILE A 246 -4.01 -17.10 10.74
CA ILE A 246 -4.51 -15.91 11.42
C ILE A 246 -5.68 -15.38 10.57
N PRO A 247 -6.93 -15.46 11.03
CA PRO A 247 -8.06 -15.03 10.24
C PRO A 247 -8.13 -13.49 10.20
N ILE A 248 -8.20 -12.93 8.99
CA ILE A 248 -8.24 -11.47 8.78
C ILE A 248 -9.48 -11.11 7.94
N THR A 249 -10.28 -10.17 8.44
CA THR A 249 -11.36 -9.54 7.68
C THR A 249 -10.92 -8.19 7.15
N TYR A 250 -10.93 -8.04 5.83
CA TYR A 250 -10.64 -6.81 5.13
C TYR A 250 -11.93 -6.02 4.91
N LYS A 251 -12.07 -4.85 5.55
CA LYS A 251 -13.16 -3.90 5.33
C LYS A 251 -12.69 -2.82 4.39
N MET A 252 -13.17 -2.84 3.15
CA MET A 252 -12.79 -1.86 2.13
C MET A 252 -13.95 -0.90 1.87
N GLN A 253 -13.68 0.40 1.97
CA GLN A 253 -14.63 1.46 1.65
C GLN A 253 -14.07 2.31 0.52
N LEU A 254 -14.83 2.47 -0.56
CA LEU A 254 -14.47 3.30 -1.70
C LEU A 254 -15.42 4.49 -1.78
N LYS A 255 -14.86 5.70 -1.67
CA LYS A 255 -15.57 6.96 -1.88
C LYS A 255 -15.03 7.65 -3.12
N MET A 256 -15.90 7.85 -4.11
CA MET A 256 -15.58 8.59 -5.32
C MET A 256 -16.40 9.88 -5.35
N ASN A 257 -15.75 11.00 -5.67
CA ASN A 257 -16.42 12.28 -5.88
C ASN A 257 -16.30 12.69 -7.34
N ASN A 258 -17.41 13.09 -7.97
CA ASN A 258 -17.50 13.49 -9.38
C ASN A 258 -16.91 12.43 -10.33
N ALA A 259 -17.41 11.18 -10.23
CA ALA A 259 -16.91 10.07 -11.05
C ALA A 259 -17.53 10.05 -12.45
N MET A 260 -16.69 9.79 -13.44
CA MET A 260 -17.08 9.52 -14.83
C MET A 260 -16.61 8.11 -15.20
N LEU A 261 -17.55 7.25 -15.60
CA LEU A 261 -17.26 5.89 -16.02
C LEU A 261 -17.58 5.72 -17.51
N TYR A 262 -16.55 5.43 -18.29
CA TYR A 262 -16.65 5.13 -19.71
C TYR A 262 -16.55 3.62 -19.90
N LEU A 263 -17.67 3.03 -20.32
CA LEU A 263 -17.73 1.63 -20.76
C LEU A 263 -17.59 1.63 -22.27
N CYS A 264 -16.38 1.40 -22.77
CA CYS A 264 -16.15 1.37 -24.21
C CYS A 264 -16.71 0.06 -24.77
N VAL A 265 -17.85 0.14 -25.45
CA VAL A 265 -18.49 -0.98 -26.15
C VAL A 265 -18.59 -0.60 -27.62
N ASN A 266 -18.09 -1.44 -28.52
CA ASN A 266 -18.28 -1.29 -29.97
C ASN A 266 -19.12 -2.46 -30.50
N GLN A 267 -19.87 -2.26 -31.59
CA GLN A 267 -20.72 -3.28 -32.23
C GLN A 267 -19.93 -4.53 -32.64
N ASP A 268 -18.70 -4.34 -33.10
CA ASP A 268 -17.78 -5.44 -33.46
C ASP A 268 -16.78 -5.79 -32.35
N ASN A 269 -16.88 -5.14 -31.18
CA ASN A 269 -15.95 -5.28 -30.05
C ASN A 269 -14.46 -5.05 -30.43
N ILE A 270 -14.21 -4.25 -31.47
CA ILE A 270 -12.89 -3.77 -31.87
C ILE A 270 -12.75 -2.34 -31.36
N ILE A 271 -11.82 -2.11 -30.43
CA ILE A 271 -11.56 -0.78 -29.83
C ILE A 271 -10.10 -0.45 -30.11
N ASN A 272 -9.86 0.51 -31.00
CA ASN A 272 -8.52 0.97 -31.34
C ASN A 272 -8.01 1.97 -30.28
N ASN A 273 -8.85 2.93 -29.89
CA ASN A 273 -8.51 3.96 -28.91
C ASN A 273 -9.62 4.09 -27.84
N PRO A 274 -9.48 3.45 -26.68
CA PRO A 274 -10.50 3.50 -25.63
C PRO A 274 -10.67 4.91 -25.03
N ASN A 275 -9.63 5.74 -25.11
CA ASN A 275 -9.63 7.09 -24.53
C ASN A 275 -10.15 8.17 -25.49
N VAL A 276 -10.49 7.82 -26.73
CA VAL A 276 -11.10 8.76 -27.71
C VAL A 276 -12.61 8.54 -27.68
N ILE A 277 -13.34 9.55 -27.21
CA ILE A 277 -14.79 9.46 -26.96
C ILE A 277 -15.56 9.26 -28.28
N ASP A 278 -15.11 9.92 -29.35
CA ASP A 278 -15.77 9.89 -30.66
C ASP A 278 -15.67 8.52 -31.36
N ASP A 279 -14.69 7.70 -31.00
CA ASP A 279 -14.44 6.37 -31.59
C ASP A 279 -15.26 5.25 -30.92
N ASN A 280 -15.89 5.51 -29.76
CA ASN A 280 -16.54 4.48 -28.95
C ASN A 280 -18.08 4.60 -29.00
N GLY A 281 -18.72 3.55 -29.55
CA GLY A 281 -20.15 3.51 -29.81
C GLY A 281 -21.01 3.36 -28.56
N LYS A 282 -21.44 4.49 -28.00
CA LYS A 282 -22.38 4.70 -26.86
C LYS A 282 -21.73 4.76 -25.47
N HIS A 283 -22.11 5.80 -24.75
CA HIS A 283 -21.78 6.08 -23.36
C HIS A 283 -23.01 5.83 -22.47
N LEU A 284 -22.80 5.28 -21.26
CA LEU A 284 -23.75 5.37 -20.16
C LEU A 284 -23.21 6.42 -19.21
N ILE A 285 -24.00 7.48 -18.98
CA ILE A 285 -23.71 8.56 -18.02
C ILE A 285 -24.03 8.08 -16.61
#